data_AF-A0A4Y2SBC3-F1
#
_entry.id   AF-A0A4Y2SBC3-F1
#
_cell.length_a   1.000
_cell.length_b   1.000
_cell.length_c   1.000
_cell.angle_alpha   90.00
_cell.angle_beta   90.00
_cell.angle_gamma   90.00
#
_symmetry.space_group_name_H-M   'P 1'
#
loop_
_entity.id
_entity.type
_entity.pdbx_description
1 polymer ?
#
loop_
_entity_poly.entity_id
_entity_poly.type
_entity_poly.pdbx_seq_one_letter_code
_entity_poly.pdbx_strand_id
1 'polypeptide(L)'
;MAMVRKFGRLDLFVTIICNPSWPEILNAMQGRERHENRSDIVVRVFKMKLSELLDDLIKRKVFGCVTSYRMSEMSLNSLSHIAKIGFFFKNSYRR
;
A
#
# COMPACT_ATOMS: atom_id res chain seq x y z
N MET A 1 10.02 15.48 -1.08
CA MET A 1 10.93 15.75 -2.23
C MET A 1 12.37 15.25 -2.03
N ALA A 2 12.84 14.92 -0.82
CA ALA A 2 14.23 14.45 -0.60
C ALA A 2 14.60 13.15 -1.33
N MET A 3 13.65 12.21 -1.48
CA MET A 3 13.90 10.90 -2.10
C MET A 3 14.10 10.96 -3.62
N VAL A 4 13.28 11.76 -4.32
CA VAL A 4 13.41 11.99 -5.77
C VAL A 4 14.74 12.68 -6.10
N ARG A 5 15.21 13.59 -5.22
CA ARG A 5 16.55 14.20 -5.36
C ARG A 5 17.70 13.21 -5.13
N LYS A 6 17.52 12.22 -4.24
CA LYS A 6 18.57 11.25 -3.87
C LYS A 6 18.65 10.04 -4.80
N PHE A 7 17.51 9.52 -5.25
CA PHE A 7 17.42 8.30 -6.06
C PHE A 7 16.96 8.55 -7.50
N GLY A 8 16.60 9.78 -7.86
CA GLY A 8 16.16 10.14 -9.21
C GLY A 8 14.66 9.94 -9.43
N ARG A 9 14.28 9.53 -10.64
CA ARG A 9 12.89 9.31 -11.02
C ARG A 9 12.35 8.07 -10.30
N LEU A 10 11.09 8.13 -9.87
CA LEU A 10 10.36 6.95 -9.40
C LEU A 10 10.23 5.95 -10.55
N ASP A 11 10.70 4.72 -10.32
CA ASP A 11 10.71 3.68 -11.35
C ASP A 11 9.33 2.99 -11.46
N LEU A 12 8.66 2.77 -10.33
CA LEU A 12 7.35 2.13 -10.27
C LEU A 12 6.45 2.80 -9.22
N PHE A 13 5.17 2.92 -9.56
CA PHE A 13 4.14 3.43 -8.65
C PHE A 13 3.03 2.39 -8.50
N VAL A 14 2.83 1.90 -7.28
CA VAL A 14 1.75 0.97 -6.94
C VAL A 14 0.72 1.73 -6.12
N THR A 15 -0.53 1.73 -6.59
CA THR A 15 -1.65 2.31 -5.84
C THR A 15 -2.53 1.17 -5.35
N ILE A 16 -2.68 1.07 -4.02
CA ILE A 16 -3.60 0.14 -3.39
C ILE A 16 -4.77 0.94 -2.85
N ILE A 17 -5.96 0.57 -3.30
CA ILE A 17 -7.20 1.16 -2.86
C ILE A 17 -7.85 0.16 -1.92
N CYS A 18 -8.15 0.59 -0.70
CA CYS A 18 -8.92 -0.22 0.23
C CYS A 18 -10.33 -0.41 -0.32
N ASN A 19 -10.76 -1.68 -0.45
CA ASN A 19 -12.13 -2.00 -0.80
C ASN A 19 -12.88 -2.43 0.47
N PRO A 20 -13.88 -1.66 0.94
CA PRO A 20 -14.64 -2.02 2.14
C PRO A 20 -15.46 -3.30 1.99
N SER A 21 -15.63 -3.80 0.76
CA SER A 21 -16.34 -5.06 0.47
C SER A 21 -15.45 -6.30 0.60
N TRP A 22 -14.22 -6.17 1.11
CA TRP A 22 -13.37 -7.34 1.34
C TRP A 22 -13.97 -8.28 2.38
N PRO A 23 -13.92 -9.61 2.16
CA PRO A 23 -14.49 -10.59 3.07
C PRO A 23 -13.86 -10.53 4.46
N GLU A 24 -12.59 -10.14 4.59
CA GLU A 24 -11.93 -9.95 5.88
C GLU A 24 -12.54 -8.80 6.68
N ILE A 25 -12.94 -7.72 6.00
CA ILE A 25 -13.64 -6.59 6.63
C ILE A 25 -15.06 -7.02 6.98
N LEU A 26 -15.78 -7.64 6.04
CA LEU A 26 -17.14 -8.11 6.26
C LEU A 26 -17.24 -9.14 7.38
N ASN A 27 -16.27 -10.05 7.51
CA ASN A 27 -16.22 -11.05 8.57
C ASN A 27 -15.85 -10.45 9.93
N ALA A 28 -15.02 -9.40 9.96
CA ALA A 28 -14.70 -8.67 11.17
C ALA A 28 -15.86 -7.78 11.66
N MET A 29 -16.78 -7.42 10.76
CA MET A 29 -17.98 -6.65 11.07
C MET A 29 -19.10 -7.61 11.50
N GLN A 30 -19.52 -7.56 12.75
CA GLN A 30 -20.67 -8.35 13.24
C GLN A 30 -22.00 -7.81 12.67
N GLY A 31 -22.28 -8.10 11.40
CA GLY A 31 -23.60 -8.12 10.75
C GLY A 31 -24.43 -6.82 10.65
N ARG A 32 -24.19 -5.78 11.47
CA ARG A 32 -25.05 -4.58 11.53
C ARG A 32 -24.33 -3.24 11.70
N GLU A 33 -23.02 -3.23 11.90
CA GLU A 33 -22.30 -1.96 12.03
C GLU A 33 -21.95 -1.37 10.67
N ARG A 34 -22.14 -0.04 10.53
CA ARG A 34 -21.71 0.68 9.35
C ARG A 34 -20.19 0.68 9.30
N HIS A 35 -19.61 0.43 8.13
CA HIS A 35 -18.18 0.51 7.87
C HIS A 35 -17.56 1.84 8.34
N GLU A 36 -18.36 2.91 8.32
CA GLU A 36 -17.99 4.25 8.77
C GLU A 36 -17.71 4.32 10.27
N ASN A 37 -18.39 3.48 11.08
CA ASN A 37 -18.28 3.49 12.54
C ASN A 37 -17.09 2.67 13.04
N ARG A 38 -16.54 1.78 12.20
CA ARG A 38 -15.40 0.90 12.51
C ARG A 38 -14.28 1.03 11.48
N SER A 39 -13.90 2.28 11.19
CA SER A 39 -12.77 2.58 10.31
C SER A 39 -11.44 2.01 10.84
N ASP A 40 -11.34 1.70 12.14
CA ASP A 40 -10.18 1.03 12.75
C ASP A 40 -9.95 -0.38 12.18
N ILE A 41 -11.02 -1.14 11.92
CA ILE A 41 -10.96 -2.49 11.35
C ILE A 41 -10.51 -2.41 9.89
N VAL A 42 -11.11 -1.49 9.13
CA VAL A 42 -10.79 -1.26 7.72
C VAL A 42 -9.31 -0.89 7.56
N VAL A 43 -8.82 0.06 8.38
CA VAL A 43 -7.40 0.46 8.39
C VAL A 43 -6.48 -0.71 8.77
N ARG A 44 -6.87 -1.53 9.75
CA ARG A 44 -6.05 -2.66 10.20
C ARG A 44 -5.92 -3.72 9.11
N VAL A 45 -7.04 -4.14 8.52
CA VAL A 45 -7.04 -5.12 7.41
C VAL A 45 -6.26 -4.58 6.22
N PHE A 46 -6.42 -3.29 5.90
CA PHE A 46 -5.68 -2.64 4.84
C PHE A 46 -4.17 -2.65 5.10
N LYS A 47 -3.73 -2.28 6.31
CA LYS A 47 -2.30 -2.31 6.70
C LYS A 47 -1.74 -3.73 6.65
N MET A 48 -2.50 -4.74 7.04
CA MET A 48 -2.09 -6.15 6.96
C MET A 48 -1.86 -6.58 5.51
N LYS A 49 -2.83 -6.33 4.61
CA LYS A 49 -2.69 -6.63 3.16
C LYS A 49 -1.55 -5.85 2.52
N LEU A 50 -1.37 -4.60 2.91
CA LEU A 50 -0.28 -3.76 2.42
C LEU A 50 1.09 -4.32 2.83
N SER A 51 1.22 -4.77 4.08
CA SER A 51 2.46 -5.37 4.57
C SER A 51 2.77 -6.69 3.88
N GLU A 52 1.77 -7.54 3.67
CA GLU A 52 1.91 -8.80 2.92
C GLU A 52 2.36 -8.54 1.49
N LEU A 53 1.71 -7.58 0.81
CA LEU A 53 2.09 -7.22 -0.55
C LEU A 53 3.50 -6.61 -0.63
N LEU A 54 3.88 -5.76 0.32
CA LEU A 54 5.26 -5.25 0.40
C LEU A 54 6.26 -6.39 0.60
N ASP A 55 5.93 -7.36 1.47
CA ASP A 55 6.76 -8.53 1.73
C ASP A 55 6.93 -9.38 0.47
N ASP A 56 5.86 -9.67 -0.25
CA ASP A 56 5.92 -10.39 -1.52
C ASP A 56 6.72 -9.63 -2.58
N LEU A 57 6.50 -8.32 -2.73
CA LEU A 57 7.23 -7.51 -3.71
C LEU A 57 8.73 -7.43 -3.42
N ILE A 58 9.11 -7.31 -2.15
CA ILE A 58 10.51 -7.15 -1.72
C ILE A 58 11.21 -8.51 -1.60
N LYS A 59 10.60 -9.50 -0.93
CA LYS A 59 11.22 -10.82 -0.71
C LYS A 59 11.20 -11.68 -1.97
N ARG A 60 10.11 -11.71 -2.74
CA ARG A 60 10.09 -12.47 -4.00
C ARG A 60 10.84 -11.76 -5.12
N LYS A 61 11.35 -10.53 -4.88
CA LYS A 61 12.10 -9.72 -5.84
C LYS A 61 11.41 -9.66 -7.21
N VAL A 62 10.07 -9.56 -7.22
CA VAL A 62 9.25 -9.59 -8.45
C VAL A 62 9.73 -8.52 -9.44
N PHE A 63 10.13 -7.38 -8.91
CA PHE A 63 10.68 -6.25 -9.68
C PHE A 63 12.21 -6.10 -9.56
N GLY A 64 12.90 -7.10 -8.98
CA GLY A 64 14.33 -7.06 -8.74
C GLY A 64 14.75 -6.42 -7.41
N CYS A 65 15.94 -5.81 -7.40
CA CYS A 65 16.56 -5.29 -6.17
C CYS A 65 16.02 -3.88 -5.84
N VAL A 66 15.01 -3.83 -4.95
CA VAL A 66 14.45 -2.58 -4.42
C VAL A 66 15.52 -1.90 -3.55
N THR A 67 15.93 -0.68 -3.92
CA THR A 67 16.91 0.10 -3.13
C THR A 67 16.21 0.88 -2.03
N SER A 68 15.04 1.43 -2.35
CA SER A 68 14.24 2.15 -1.39
C SER A 68 12.79 2.20 -1.84
N TYR A 69 11.86 2.26 -0.90
CA TYR A 69 10.45 2.48 -1.18
C TYR A 69 9.92 3.61 -0.31
N ARG A 70 8.97 4.37 -0.84
CA ARG A 70 8.23 5.39 -0.11
C ARG A 70 6.77 5.05 -0.11
N MET A 71 6.22 4.81 1.07
CA MET A 71 4.79 4.72 1.26
C MET A 71 4.23 6.10 1.61
N SER A 72 3.13 6.47 0.96
CA SER A 72 2.29 7.60 1.34
C SER A 72 0.86 7.09 1.47
N GLU A 73 0.34 7.13 2.69
CA GLU A 73 -1.08 6.89 2.94
C GLU A 73 -1.87 8.19 2.78
N MET A 74 -2.99 8.12 2.07
CA MET A 74 -3.94 9.22 1.92
C MET A 74 -5.33 8.68 2.30
N SER A 75 -5.89 9.23 3.38
CA SER A 75 -7.28 8.98 3.76
C SER A 75 -8.16 10.00 3.03
N LEU A 76 -9.00 9.55 2.10
CA LEU A 76 -9.91 10.43 1.39
C LEU A 76 -11.21 10.65 2.17
N ASN A 77 -11.67 9.64 2.90
CA ASN A 77 -12.84 9.67 3.78
C ASN A 77 -12.79 8.45 4.73
N SER A 78 -13.79 8.30 5.59
CA SER A 78 -13.95 7.21 6.57
C SER A 78 -13.97 5.79 5.97
N LEU A 79 -14.10 5.65 4.65
CA LEU A 79 -14.26 4.36 3.94
C LEU A 79 -13.18 4.08 2.89
N SER A 80 -12.44 5.11 2.47
CA SER A 80 -11.51 5.05 1.34
C SER A 80 -10.10 5.42 1.79
N HIS A 81 -9.34 4.39 2.17
CA HIS A 81 -7.90 4.49 2.38
C HIS A 81 -7.16 4.15 1.08
N ILE A 82 -6.32 5.06 0.62
CA ILE A 82 -5.44 4.83 -0.53
C ILE A 82 -3.99 4.84 -0.05
N ALA A 83 -3.27 3.76 -0.31
CA ALA A 83 -1.82 3.73 -0.16
C ALA A 83 -1.18 3.85 -1.53
N LYS A 84 -0.29 4.83 -1.65
CA LYS A 84 0.58 5.00 -2.81
C LYS A 84 1.99 4.59 -2.39
N ILE A 85 2.52 3.56 -3.04
CA ILE A 85 3.88 3.10 -2.83
C ILE A 85 4.70 3.43 -4.07
N GLY A 86 5.70 4.29 -3.88
CA GLY A 86 6.72 4.56 -4.88
C GLY A 86 7.95 3.70 -4.64
N PHE A 87 8.37 2.94 -5.64
CA PHE A 87 9.60 2.15 -5.58
C PHE A 87 10.73 2.83 -6.35
N PHE A 88 11.93 2.73 -5.80
CA PHE A 88 13.19 3.10 -6.42
C PHE A 88 14.05 1.85 -6.56
N PHE A 89 14.37 1.47 -7.79
CA PHE A 89 15.25 0.34 -8.08
C PHE A 89 16.69 0.83 -8.20
N LYS A 90 17.65 -0.05 -7.88
CA LYS A 90 19.04 0.24 -8.19
C LYS A 90 19.14 0.14 -9.71
N ASN A 91 19.37 1.27 -10.36
CA ASN A 91 19.41 1.37 -11.81
C ASN A 91 20.51 0.47 -12.40
N SER A 92 20.17 -0.78 -12.72
CA SER A 92 20.93 -1.65 -13.64
C SER A 92 20.31 -1.64 -15.05
N TYR A 93 19.24 -0.88 -15.28
CA TYR A 93 18.51 -0.77 -16.55
C TYR A 93 18.80 0.55 -17.29
N ARG A 94 20.01 1.11 -17.12
CA ARG A 94 20.56 2.12 -18.04
C ARG A 94 21.48 1.40 -19.03
N ARG A 95 20.89 0.78 -20.04
CA ARG A 95 21.56 0.46 -21.31
C ARG A 95 20.95 1.36 -22.37
#